data_AF-A0A0Q4GK48-F1
#
_entry.id   AF-A0A0Q4GK48-F1
#
_cell.length_a   1.000
_cell.length_b   1.000
_cell.length_c   1.000
_cell.angle_alpha   90.00
_cell.angle_beta   90.00
_cell.angle_gamma   90.00
#
_symmetry.space_group_name_H-M   'P 1'
#
loop_
_entity.id
_entity.type
_entity.pdbx_description
1 polymer ?
#
loop_
_entity_poly.entity_id
_entity_poly.type
_entity_poly.pdbx_seq_one_letter_code
_entity_poly.pdbx_strand_id
1 'polypeptide(L)'
;MIRKSLTALGILAATALTAAPATAYWEYGHETVAQIAYANVAPRTKVAIRRILAQQALLDTPECPAGTIEQASVWADCIKPLKTADGKSRFGFAYSWHYQNVDVCAPFDLTPACKDGDCVSAQIDRDVTLLRDRKTSPHDRVQALAFLIHFVGDLHQPLHAGDRHDKGGNDVKTDYGIYAPARLNLHSVWDGTLAERAISAPPSLVRRYPAAERARIAAGTVADWSRESWQVAHDVTYASALGGDACSPVPPRVKLDEATIARIAPVSREEVRKGGLRLAKLLDKALS
;
A
#
# COMPACT_ATOMS: atom_id res chain seq x y z
N MET A 1 -21.13 11.12 73.86
CA MET A 1 -20.10 11.65 72.94
C MET A 1 -20.38 11.11 71.54
N ILE A 2 -20.93 11.94 70.66
CA ILE A 2 -21.34 11.57 69.30
C ILE A 2 -20.13 11.80 68.37
N ARG A 3 -19.55 10.73 67.82
CA ARG A 3 -18.54 10.82 66.75
C ARG A 3 -19.27 10.83 65.40
N LYS A 4 -19.29 11.98 64.73
CA LYS A 4 -19.72 12.09 63.33
C LYS A 4 -18.58 11.60 62.43
N SER A 5 -18.78 10.48 61.74
CA SER A 5 -17.89 10.02 60.69
C SER A 5 -18.22 10.76 59.40
N LEU A 6 -17.32 11.64 58.96
CA LEU A 6 -17.37 12.28 57.64
C LEU A 6 -16.94 11.26 56.58
N THR A 7 -17.87 10.78 55.77
CA THR A 7 -17.57 9.97 54.58
C THR A 7 -17.20 10.94 53.45
N ALA A 8 -15.90 11.04 53.13
CA ALA A 8 -15.44 11.74 51.94
C ALA A 8 -15.68 10.85 50.71
N LEU A 9 -16.68 11.21 49.90
CA LEU A 9 -16.90 10.58 48.59
C LEU A 9 -15.86 11.13 47.62
N GLY A 10 -14.79 10.37 47.37
CA GLY A 10 -13.84 10.67 46.30
C GLY A 10 -14.48 10.36 44.95
N ILE A 11 -14.76 11.39 44.15
CA ILE A 11 -15.16 11.23 42.74
C ILE A 11 -13.89 10.85 41.97
N LEU A 12 -13.76 9.56 41.58
CA LEU A 12 -12.80 9.17 40.55
C LEU A 12 -13.32 9.70 39.21
N ALA A 13 -12.71 10.76 38.70
CA ALA A 13 -12.87 11.17 37.31
C ALA A 13 -12.18 10.14 36.41
N ALA A 14 -12.96 9.26 35.79
CA ALA A 14 -12.48 8.36 34.75
C ALA A 14 -12.14 9.19 33.51
N THR A 15 -10.86 9.51 33.32
CA THR A 15 -10.35 10.01 32.04
C THR A 15 -10.51 8.92 31.00
N ALA A 16 -11.52 9.05 30.15
CA ALA A 16 -11.64 8.25 28.94
C ALA A 16 -10.47 8.64 28.02
N LEU A 17 -9.38 7.86 28.04
CA LEU A 17 -8.44 7.86 26.93
C LEU A 17 -9.20 7.36 25.71
N THR A 18 -9.58 8.28 24.83
CA THR A 18 -9.97 7.92 23.46
C THR A 18 -8.74 7.26 22.84
N ALA A 19 -8.76 5.93 22.71
CA ALA A 19 -7.76 5.23 21.93
C ALA A 19 -7.79 5.83 20.52
N ALA A 20 -6.69 6.45 20.10
CA ALA A 20 -6.53 6.76 18.68
C ALA A 20 -6.67 5.45 17.91
N PRO A 21 -7.36 5.43 16.75
CA PRO A 21 -7.37 4.25 15.91
C PRO A 21 -5.91 3.87 15.65
N ALA A 22 -5.54 2.65 16.04
CA ALA A 22 -4.25 2.11 15.65
C ALA A 22 -4.30 2.01 14.12
N THR A 23 -3.50 2.82 13.44
CA THR A 23 -3.17 2.56 12.04
C THR A 23 -2.59 1.17 12.00
N ALA A 24 -3.16 0.28 11.21
CA ALA A 24 -2.53 -1.00 11.04
C ALA A 24 -1.29 -0.81 10.15
N TYR A 25 -0.45 -1.84 10.12
CA TYR A 25 0.90 -1.68 9.61
C TYR A 25 0.96 -1.35 8.11
N TRP A 26 -0.08 -1.72 7.36
CA TRP A 26 -0.19 -1.55 5.92
C TRP A 26 -0.66 -0.15 5.52
N GLU A 27 -1.47 0.54 6.32
CA GLU A 27 -1.90 1.92 6.00
C GLU A 27 -0.71 2.87 5.94
N TYR A 28 0.25 2.75 6.87
CA TYR A 28 1.38 3.69 6.95
C TYR A 28 2.28 3.67 5.70
N GLY A 29 2.41 2.50 5.05
CA GLY A 29 3.10 2.35 3.78
C GLY A 29 2.42 3.14 2.65
N HIS A 30 1.11 2.93 2.45
CA HIS A 30 0.32 3.63 1.44
C HIS A 30 0.27 5.14 1.66
N GLU A 31 0.06 5.57 2.92
CA GLU A 31 0.05 6.99 3.26
C GLU A 31 1.41 7.63 2.97
N THR A 32 2.52 6.94 3.25
CA THR A 32 3.87 7.44 2.95
C THR A 32 4.09 7.56 1.44
N VAL A 33 3.68 6.58 0.63
CA VAL A 33 3.71 6.66 -0.84
C VAL A 33 2.93 7.90 -1.33
N ALA A 34 1.72 8.08 -0.82
CA ALA A 34 0.85 9.21 -1.18
C ALA A 34 1.45 10.56 -0.77
N GLN A 35 2.02 10.67 0.43
CA GLN A 35 2.66 11.89 0.93
C GLN A 35 3.92 12.24 0.13
N ILE A 36 4.74 11.25 -0.23
CA ILE A 36 5.88 11.45 -1.15
C ILE A 36 5.35 11.99 -2.49
N ALA A 37 4.30 11.38 -3.04
CA ALA A 37 3.73 11.83 -4.30
C ALA A 37 3.24 13.28 -4.21
N TYR A 38 2.45 13.59 -3.19
CA TYR A 38 1.90 14.92 -2.95
C TYR A 38 2.96 15.99 -2.72
N ALA A 39 4.10 15.65 -2.10
CA ALA A 39 5.25 16.55 -1.99
C ALA A 39 5.88 16.85 -3.36
N ASN A 40 5.78 15.94 -4.33
CA ASN A 40 6.52 15.95 -5.59
C ASN A 40 5.71 16.33 -6.84
N VAL A 41 4.38 16.31 -6.80
CA VAL A 41 3.55 16.81 -7.91
C VAL A 41 3.68 18.33 -8.12
N ALA A 42 3.26 18.82 -9.29
CA ALA A 42 3.16 20.24 -9.58
C ALA A 42 2.07 20.95 -8.73
N PRO A 43 2.17 22.26 -8.47
CA PRO A 43 1.15 22.99 -7.71
C PRO A 43 -0.27 22.88 -8.28
N ARG A 44 -0.42 22.93 -9.62
CA ARG A 44 -1.71 22.74 -10.30
C ARG A 44 -2.31 21.35 -10.05
N THR A 45 -1.47 20.32 -10.04
CA THR A 45 -1.86 18.93 -9.76
C THR A 45 -2.37 18.80 -8.33
N LYS A 46 -1.73 19.46 -7.34
CA LYS A 46 -2.25 19.50 -5.95
C LYS A 46 -3.64 20.12 -5.87
N VAL A 47 -3.91 21.17 -6.64
CA VAL A 47 -5.25 21.79 -6.71
C VAL A 47 -6.26 20.81 -7.33
N ALA A 48 -5.89 20.14 -8.42
CA ALA A 48 -6.75 19.15 -9.07
C ALA A 48 -7.08 17.95 -8.15
N ILE A 49 -6.07 17.40 -7.46
CA ILE A 49 -6.23 16.31 -6.48
C ILE A 49 -7.25 16.73 -5.42
N ARG A 50 -7.04 17.86 -4.74
CA ARG A 50 -7.95 18.36 -3.70
C ARG A 50 -9.37 18.56 -4.23
N ARG A 51 -9.52 19.11 -5.44
CA ARG A 51 -10.84 19.34 -6.06
C ARG A 51 -11.57 18.03 -6.36
N ILE A 52 -10.86 16.99 -6.79
CA ILE A 52 -11.47 15.69 -7.09
C ILE A 52 -11.83 14.97 -5.78
N LEU A 53 -10.92 14.91 -4.81
CA LEU A 53 -11.15 14.25 -3.51
C LEU A 53 -12.23 14.94 -2.66
N ALA A 54 -12.45 16.25 -2.84
CA ALA A 54 -13.59 16.95 -2.25
C ALA A 54 -14.96 16.37 -2.67
N GLN A 55 -15.01 15.56 -3.73
CA GLN A 55 -16.21 14.86 -4.19
C GLN A 55 -16.35 13.45 -3.64
N GLN A 56 -15.58 13.06 -2.60
CA GLN A 56 -15.63 11.71 -2.00
C GLN A 56 -17.04 11.24 -1.63
N ALA A 57 -17.97 12.15 -1.33
CA ALA A 57 -19.36 11.78 -1.03
C ALA A 57 -20.04 11.02 -2.17
N LEU A 58 -19.59 11.21 -3.42
CA LEU A 58 -20.07 10.45 -4.58
C LEU A 58 -19.72 8.96 -4.50
N LEU A 59 -18.63 8.59 -3.82
CA LEU A 59 -18.23 7.18 -3.64
C LEU A 59 -19.25 6.40 -2.80
N ASP A 60 -20.04 7.10 -1.97
CA ASP A 60 -21.07 6.52 -1.11
C ASP A 60 -20.50 5.43 -0.19
N THR A 61 -19.30 5.66 0.35
CA THR A 61 -18.61 4.80 1.32
C THR A 61 -18.32 5.58 2.61
N PRO A 62 -19.34 5.94 3.42
CA PRO A 62 -19.15 6.82 4.58
C PRO A 62 -18.20 6.25 5.64
N GLU A 63 -18.00 4.93 5.69
CA GLU A 63 -17.06 4.25 6.59
C GLU A 63 -15.61 4.28 6.07
N CYS A 64 -15.42 4.56 4.79
CA CYS A 64 -14.13 4.59 4.11
C CYS A 64 -13.91 5.97 3.48
N PRO A 65 -13.34 6.92 4.23
CA PRO A 65 -13.12 8.27 3.72
C PRO A 65 -12.03 8.27 2.63
N ALA A 66 -12.13 9.21 1.70
CA ALA A 66 -11.15 9.46 0.64
C ALA A 66 -10.94 10.97 0.41
N GLY A 67 -11.13 11.80 1.44
CA GLY A 67 -11.11 13.26 1.33
C GLY A 67 -9.71 13.89 1.25
N THR A 68 -8.69 13.17 1.70
CA THR A 68 -7.27 13.55 1.59
C THR A 68 -6.50 12.51 0.79
N ILE A 69 -5.27 12.83 0.37
CA ILE A 69 -4.47 11.89 -0.42
C ILE A 69 -4.09 10.66 0.41
N GLU A 70 -3.87 10.83 1.71
CA GLU A 70 -3.63 9.76 2.68
C GLU A 70 -4.85 8.86 2.82
N GLN A 71 -6.04 9.42 3.04
CA GLN A 71 -7.29 8.66 3.12
C GLN A 71 -7.58 7.91 1.80
N ALA A 72 -7.39 8.58 0.67
CA ALA A 72 -7.55 7.97 -0.64
C ALA A 72 -6.55 6.81 -0.87
N SER A 73 -5.36 6.88 -0.28
CA SER A 73 -4.32 5.85 -0.41
C SER A 73 -4.66 4.53 0.29
N VAL A 74 -5.60 4.53 1.23
CA VAL A 74 -6.03 3.31 1.95
C VAL A 74 -7.48 2.92 1.62
N TRP A 75 -8.17 3.78 0.86
CA TRP A 75 -9.59 3.62 0.54
C TRP A 75 -9.90 2.28 -0.15
N ALA A 76 -9.09 1.87 -1.12
CA ALA A 76 -9.34 0.65 -1.90
C ALA A 76 -9.33 -0.62 -1.04
N ASP A 77 -8.49 -0.67 0.01
CA ASP A 77 -8.51 -1.74 0.99
C ASP A 77 -9.72 -1.65 1.92
N CYS A 78 -10.03 -0.44 2.41
CA CYS A 78 -11.14 -0.22 3.32
C CYS A 78 -12.49 -0.67 2.71
N ILE A 79 -12.67 -0.54 1.39
CA ILE A 79 -13.93 -0.89 0.72
C ILE A 79 -14.11 -2.39 0.46
N LYS A 80 -13.05 -3.21 0.55
CA LYS A 80 -13.10 -4.68 0.34
C LYS A 80 -14.19 -5.38 1.16
N PRO A 81 -14.32 -5.13 2.49
CA PRO A 81 -15.35 -5.78 3.31
C PRO A 81 -16.77 -5.26 3.06
N LEU A 82 -16.96 -4.11 2.40
CA LEU A 82 -18.28 -3.48 2.28
C LEU A 82 -19.27 -4.35 1.50
N LYS A 83 -20.49 -4.44 2.03
CA LYS A 83 -21.59 -5.22 1.47
C LYS A 83 -22.75 -4.32 1.07
N THR A 84 -23.48 -4.72 0.05
CA THR A 84 -24.82 -4.20 -0.25
C THR A 84 -25.82 -4.64 0.82
N ALA A 85 -27.02 -4.03 0.84
CA ALA A 85 -28.06 -4.36 1.82
C ALA A 85 -28.51 -5.84 1.76
N ASP A 86 -28.39 -6.50 0.60
CA ASP A 86 -28.65 -7.94 0.41
C ASP A 86 -27.43 -8.83 0.70
N GLY A 87 -26.35 -8.28 1.28
CA GLY A 87 -25.19 -9.02 1.76
C GLY A 87 -24.13 -9.36 0.69
N LYS A 88 -24.30 -8.91 -0.56
CA LYS A 88 -23.31 -9.14 -1.63
C LYS A 88 -22.11 -8.20 -1.49
N SER A 89 -20.94 -8.63 -1.95
CA SER A 89 -19.78 -7.73 -1.99
C SER A 89 -20.05 -6.58 -2.96
N ARG A 90 -19.93 -5.34 -2.47
CA ARG A 90 -20.17 -4.14 -3.27
C ARG A 90 -19.03 -3.86 -4.25
N PHE A 91 -17.80 -4.15 -3.83
CA PHE A 91 -16.57 -3.86 -4.58
C PHE A 91 -15.75 -5.13 -4.88
N GLY A 92 -16.38 -6.30 -4.87
CA GLY A 92 -15.67 -7.57 -5.05
C GLY A 92 -14.96 -7.70 -6.40
N PHE A 93 -15.42 -6.97 -7.41
CA PHE A 93 -14.76 -6.87 -8.71
C PHE A 93 -13.34 -6.31 -8.65
N ALA A 94 -13.03 -5.49 -7.63
CA ALA A 94 -11.73 -4.85 -7.50
C ALA A 94 -10.71 -5.71 -6.71
N TYR A 95 -11.10 -6.89 -6.22
CA TYR A 95 -10.22 -7.67 -5.35
C TYR A 95 -8.89 -8.08 -6.02
N SER A 96 -8.96 -8.55 -7.27
CA SER A 96 -7.78 -8.92 -8.07
C SER A 96 -6.96 -7.72 -8.55
N TRP A 97 -7.52 -6.50 -8.46
CA TRP A 97 -6.86 -5.29 -8.94
C TRP A 97 -5.70 -4.84 -8.04
N HIS A 98 -5.55 -5.42 -6.85
CA HIS A 98 -4.47 -5.09 -5.92
C HIS A 98 -3.14 -5.78 -6.24
N TYR A 99 -3.13 -6.79 -7.11
CA TYR A 99 -1.92 -7.60 -7.33
C TYR A 99 -1.86 -8.15 -8.76
N GLN A 100 -0.78 -8.88 -9.02
CA GLN A 100 -0.53 -9.69 -10.20
C GLN A 100 0.42 -10.82 -9.83
N ASN A 101 -0.06 -12.06 -9.88
CA ASN A 101 0.74 -13.22 -9.49
C ASN A 101 1.61 -13.69 -10.65
N VAL A 102 2.79 -13.08 -10.81
CA VAL A 102 3.80 -13.50 -11.79
C VAL A 102 4.79 -14.43 -11.11
N ASP A 103 4.97 -15.65 -11.64
CA ASP A 103 5.86 -16.65 -11.07
C ASP A 103 7.31 -16.13 -11.01
N VAL A 104 7.87 -16.03 -9.81
CA VAL A 104 9.25 -15.56 -9.61
C VAL A 104 10.31 -16.55 -10.10
N CYS A 105 9.95 -17.83 -10.28
CA CYS A 105 10.85 -18.89 -10.73
C CYS A 105 10.76 -19.17 -12.24
N ALA A 106 10.00 -18.36 -12.97
CA ALA A 106 9.90 -18.40 -14.43
C ALA A 106 10.34 -17.05 -15.04
N PRO A 107 10.64 -16.98 -16.35
CA PRO A 107 10.81 -15.69 -17.01
C PRO A 107 9.56 -14.83 -16.83
N PHE A 108 9.74 -13.54 -16.54
CA PHE A 108 8.62 -12.61 -16.35
C PHE A 108 7.67 -12.61 -17.56
N ASP A 109 6.42 -13.00 -17.29
CA ASP A 109 5.30 -12.93 -18.22
C ASP A 109 4.06 -12.40 -17.48
N LEU A 110 3.65 -11.18 -17.84
CA LEU A 110 2.50 -10.52 -17.25
C LEU A 110 1.16 -11.02 -17.83
N THR A 111 1.19 -11.66 -19.00
CA THR A 111 -0.02 -12.00 -19.77
C THR A 111 -0.99 -12.89 -18.98
N PRO A 112 -0.54 -13.97 -18.31
CA PRO A 112 -1.42 -14.83 -17.54
C PRO A 112 -1.91 -14.14 -16.26
N ALA A 113 -1.04 -13.36 -15.61
CA ALA A 113 -1.31 -12.66 -14.37
C ALA A 113 -2.23 -11.43 -14.54
N CYS A 114 -2.41 -10.97 -15.78
CA CYS A 114 -3.23 -9.80 -16.12
C CYS A 114 -4.30 -10.10 -17.17
N LYS A 115 -4.92 -11.26 -17.07
CA LYS A 115 -6.05 -11.63 -17.92
C LYS A 115 -7.18 -10.60 -17.81
N ASP A 116 -7.74 -10.20 -18.95
CA ASP A 116 -8.88 -9.26 -19.05
C ASP A 116 -8.64 -7.87 -18.42
N GLY A 117 -7.38 -7.55 -18.10
CA GLY A 117 -7.00 -6.32 -17.40
C GLY A 117 -7.23 -6.36 -15.89
N ASP A 118 -7.58 -7.51 -15.32
CA ASP A 118 -7.83 -7.69 -13.88
C ASP A 118 -6.53 -7.86 -13.09
N CYS A 119 -5.66 -6.85 -13.18
CA CYS A 119 -4.43 -6.78 -12.41
C CYS A 119 -4.03 -5.33 -12.13
N VAL A 120 -3.21 -5.13 -11.09
CA VAL A 120 -2.80 -3.80 -10.61
C VAL A 120 -2.19 -2.90 -11.68
N SER A 121 -1.31 -3.43 -12.55
CA SER A 121 -0.65 -2.61 -13.58
C SER A 121 -1.63 -2.12 -14.65
N ALA A 122 -2.57 -2.95 -15.08
CA ALA A 122 -3.61 -2.54 -16.04
C ALA A 122 -4.58 -1.51 -15.43
N GLN A 123 -4.93 -1.65 -14.15
CA GLN A 123 -5.82 -0.72 -13.47
C GLN A 123 -5.17 0.65 -13.26
N ILE A 124 -3.87 0.71 -12.98
CA ILE A 124 -3.11 1.98 -12.96
C ILE A 124 -3.22 2.71 -14.31
N ASP A 125 -3.02 2.01 -15.43
CA ASP A 125 -3.14 2.64 -16.76
C ASP A 125 -4.57 3.05 -17.10
N ARG A 126 -5.56 2.25 -16.66
CA ARG A 126 -6.99 2.58 -16.76
C ARG A 126 -7.33 3.86 -16.00
N ASP A 127 -6.91 3.97 -14.74
CA ASP A 127 -7.20 5.12 -13.90
C ASP A 127 -6.56 6.40 -14.43
N VAL A 128 -5.31 6.33 -14.91
CA VAL A 128 -4.67 7.44 -15.61
C VAL A 128 -5.49 7.87 -16.82
N THR A 129 -6.06 6.93 -17.57
CA THR A 129 -6.91 7.22 -18.74
C THR A 129 -8.22 7.92 -18.33
N LEU A 130 -8.91 7.39 -17.32
CA LEU A 130 -10.14 7.97 -16.76
C LEU A 130 -9.92 9.38 -16.21
N LEU A 131 -8.78 9.62 -15.55
CA LEU A 131 -8.46 10.94 -15.00
C LEU A 131 -8.10 11.97 -16.08
N ARG A 132 -7.56 11.53 -17.22
CA ARG A 132 -7.26 12.42 -18.37
C ARG A 132 -8.50 12.77 -19.18
N ASP A 133 -9.47 11.88 -19.26
CA ASP A 133 -10.69 12.14 -20.00
C ASP A 133 -11.60 13.12 -19.25
N ARG A 134 -11.85 14.28 -19.87
CA ARG A 134 -12.72 15.33 -19.32
C ARG A 134 -14.21 14.96 -19.34
N LYS A 135 -14.58 13.91 -20.08
CA LYS A 135 -15.94 13.39 -20.15
C LYS A 135 -16.25 12.37 -19.06
N THR A 136 -15.24 11.82 -18.40
CA THR A 136 -15.43 10.89 -17.28
C THR A 136 -16.26 11.54 -16.18
N SER A 137 -17.25 10.80 -15.68
CA SER A 137 -18.17 11.31 -14.68
C SER A 137 -17.44 11.72 -13.40
N PRO A 138 -17.94 12.70 -12.61
CA PRO A 138 -17.25 13.09 -11.39
C PRO A 138 -17.10 11.95 -10.38
N HIS A 139 -18.07 11.03 -10.32
CA HIS A 139 -17.99 9.77 -9.56
C HIS A 139 -16.78 8.93 -9.98
N ASP A 140 -16.69 8.59 -11.26
CA ASP A 140 -15.64 7.71 -11.76
C ASP A 140 -14.26 8.37 -11.66
N ARG A 141 -14.20 9.71 -11.75
CA ARG A 141 -12.96 10.46 -11.55
C ARG A 141 -12.46 10.40 -10.10
N VAL A 142 -13.34 10.52 -9.10
CA VAL A 142 -12.90 10.41 -7.70
C VAL A 142 -12.53 8.97 -7.36
N GLN A 143 -13.25 7.99 -7.90
CA GLN A 143 -12.93 6.58 -7.74
C GLN A 143 -11.59 6.23 -8.40
N ALA A 144 -11.37 6.64 -9.66
CA ALA A 144 -10.10 6.42 -10.36
C ALA A 144 -8.93 7.12 -9.67
N LEU A 145 -9.14 8.29 -9.05
CA LEU A 145 -8.08 8.95 -8.29
C LEU A 145 -7.70 8.15 -7.04
N ALA A 146 -8.68 7.67 -6.28
CA ALA A 146 -8.43 6.85 -5.08
C ALA A 146 -7.73 5.53 -5.43
N PHE A 147 -8.22 4.83 -6.45
CA PHE A 147 -7.59 3.62 -6.95
C PHE A 147 -6.17 3.86 -7.47
N LEU A 148 -5.92 4.89 -8.28
CA LEU A 148 -4.58 5.21 -8.75
C LEU A 148 -3.59 5.44 -7.60
N ILE A 149 -4.01 6.19 -6.58
CA ILE A 149 -3.14 6.48 -5.41
C ILE A 149 -2.79 5.19 -4.69
N HIS A 150 -3.77 4.32 -4.46
CA HIS A 150 -3.57 3.04 -3.76
C HIS A 150 -2.75 2.04 -4.59
N PHE A 151 -3.15 1.78 -5.84
CA PHE A 151 -2.58 0.74 -6.69
C PHE A 151 -1.13 1.00 -7.09
N VAL A 152 -0.69 2.26 -7.18
CA VAL A 152 0.75 2.54 -7.37
C VAL A 152 1.55 2.15 -6.12
N GLY A 153 0.97 2.25 -4.92
CA GLY A 153 1.55 1.68 -3.70
C GLY A 153 1.65 0.16 -3.79
N ASP A 154 0.54 -0.52 -4.11
CA ASP A 154 0.48 -1.97 -4.27
C ASP A 154 1.52 -2.50 -5.26
N LEU A 155 1.64 -1.89 -6.44
CA LEU A 155 2.59 -2.35 -7.46
C LEU A 155 4.05 -2.34 -6.97
N HIS A 156 4.38 -1.45 -6.04
CA HIS A 156 5.72 -1.35 -5.45
C HIS A 156 5.89 -2.21 -4.20
N GLN A 157 4.89 -2.96 -3.79
CA GLN A 157 5.06 -4.05 -2.83
C GLN A 157 5.49 -5.30 -3.63
N PRO A 158 6.72 -5.81 -3.46
CA PRO A 158 7.24 -6.91 -4.29
C PRO A 158 6.31 -8.14 -4.38
N LEU A 159 5.65 -8.51 -3.28
CA LEU A 159 4.76 -9.67 -3.22
C LEU A 159 3.36 -9.44 -3.82
N HIS A 160 3.05 -8.22 -4.25
CA HIS A 160 1.90 -7.96 -5.13
C HIS A 160 2.27 -8.13 -6.60
N ALA A 161 3.57 -8.14 -6.93
CA ALA A 161 4.07 -8.28 -8.29
C ALA A 161 4.67 -9.65 -8.60
N GLY A 162 5.13 -10.37 -7.59
CA GLY A 162 5.72 -11.70 -7.68
C GLY A 162 5.06 -12.70 -6.75
N ASP A 163 4.86 -13.91 -7.27
CA ASP A 163 4.22 -15.03 -6.58
C ASP A 163 5.05 -16.31 -6.75
N ARG A 164 4.91 -17.24 -5.82
CA ARG A 164 5.51 -18.58 -5.88
C ARG A 164 4.46 -19.67 -5.72
N HIS A 165 3.27 -19.46 -6.30
CA HIS A 165 2.06 -20.27 -6.11
C HIS A 165 1.62 -20.31 -4.64
N ASP A 166 1.87 -19.23 -3.90
CA ASP A 166 1.69 -19.11 -2.45
C ASP A 166 0.90 -17.84 -2.07
N LYS A 167 0.20 -17.28 -3.06
CA LYS A 167 -0.63 -16.07 -2.98
C LYS A 167 0.22 -14.85 -2.57
N GLY A 168 1.36 -14.67 -3.24
CA GLY A 168 2.29 -13.58 -2.94
C GLY A 168 2.87 -13.71 -1.53
N GLY A 169 3.29 -14.91 -1.11
CA GLY A 169 3.86 -15.13 0.21
C GLY A 169 2.86 -15.16 1.37
N ASN A 170 1.54 -15.10 1.11
CA ASN A 170 0.52 -15.23 2.16
C ASN A 170 0.50 -16.63 2.80
N ASP A 171 0.86 -17.66 2.04
CA ASP A 171 0.97 -19.03 2.54
C ASP A 171 2.36 -19.33 3.18
N VAL A 172 3.30 -18.38 3.14
CA VAL A 172 4.66 -18.53 3.70
C VAL A 172 4.72 -18.01 5.14
N LYS A 173 4.52 -18.91 6.11
CA LYS A 173 4.64 -18.60 7.54
C LYS A 173 6.03 -18.05 7.87
N THR A 174 6.08 -16.90 8.53
CA THR A 174 7.34 -16.16 8.71
C THR A 174 7.45 -15.59 10.13
N ASP A 175 8.65 -15.65 10.70
CA ASP A 175 9.04 -14.91 11.90
C ASP A 175 9.82 -13.65 11.52
N TYR A 176 9.55 -12.55 12.21
CA TYR A 176 10.23 -11.28 12.07
C TYR A 176 11.08 -11.01 13.32
N GLY A 177 12.34 -11.42 13.30
CA GLY A 177 13.23 -11.37 14.45
C GLY A 177 12.71 -12.26 15.58
N ILE A 178 12.37 -11.64 16.72
CA ILE A 178 11.71 -12.32 17.86
C ILE A 178 10.18 -12.26 17.80
N TYR A 179 9.61 -11.47 16.88
CA TYR A 179 8.16 -11.35 16.70
C TYR A 179 7.65 -12.49 15.80
N ALA A 180 6.92 -13.42 16.41
CA ALA A 180 6.58 -14.71 15.80
C ALA A 180 5.14 -15.17 16.07
N PRO A 181 4.10 -14.32 15.89
CA PRO A 181 2.73 -14.80 16.07
C PRO A 181 2.37 -15.85 15.01
N ALA A 182 1.52 -16.80 15.38
CA ALA A 182 1.20 -17.97 14.55
C ALA A 182 0.65 -17.62 13.15
N ARG A 183 -0.02 -16.47 13.01
CA ARG A 183 -0.61 -15.99 11.76
C ARG A 183 0.32 -15.12 10.90
N LEU A 184 1.52 -14.79 11.38
CA LEU A 184 2.47 -13.98 10.61
C LEU A 184 2.95 -14.75 9.37
N ASN A 185 2.90 -14.09 8.22
CA ASN A 185 3.34 -14.62 6.94
C ASN A 185 4.25 -13.61 6.22
N LEU A 186 4.91 -14.04 5.14
CA LEU A 186 5.88 -13.22 4.44
C LEU A 186 5.24 -11.96 3.86
N HIS A 187 4.02 -12.07 3.31
CA HIS A 187 3.26 -10.95 2.78
C HIS A 187 3.03 -9.85 3.81
N SER A 188 2.42 -10.19 4.95
CA SER A 188 2.13 -9.25 6.04
C SER A 188 3.38 -8.66 6.69
N VAL A 189 4.52 -9.35 6.65
CA VAL A 189 5.80 -8.76 7.05
C VAL A 189 6.21 -7.65 6.10
N TRP A 190 6.11 -7.86 4.80
CA TRP A 190 6.50 -6.87 3.78
C TRP A 190 5.52 -5.70 3.68
N ASP A 191 4.21 -5.95 3.79
CA ASP A 191 3.19 -4.88 3.87
C ASP A 191 3.31 -4.06 5.14
N GLY A 192 3.68 -4.73 6.23
CA GLY A 192 3.54 -4.20 7.57
C GLY A 192 4.87 -3.95 8.25
N THR A 193 5.28 -4.88 9.11
CA THR A 193 6.34 -4.64 10.10
C THR A 193 7.69 -4.26 9.49
N LEU A 194 8.02 -4.79 8.31
CA LEU A 194 9.21 -4.41 7.58
C LEU A 194 9.08 -3.01 6.99
N ALA A 195 7.97 -2.72 6.30
CA ALA A 195 7.71 -1.42 5.68
C ALA A 195 7.72 -0.30 6.73
N GLU A 196 7.04 -0.47 7.86
CA GLU A 196 7.02 0.53 8.92
C GLU A 196 8.42 0.83 9.47
N ARG A 197 9.20 -0.23 9.77
CA ARG A 197 10.59 -0.08 10.22
C ARG A 197 11.42 0.63 9.17
N ALA A 198 11.25 0.24 7.91
CA ALA A 198 11.98 0.78 6.78
C ALA A 198 11.69 2.27 6.58
N ILE A 199 10.43 2.71 6.63
CA ILE A 199 10.03 4.09 6.33
C ILE A 199 10.18 5.05 7.52
N SER A 200 10.09 4.55 8.75
CA SER A 200 10.32 5.32 9.99
C SER A 200 11.78 5.74 10.18
N ALA A 201 12.72 5.10 9.47
CA ALA A 201 14.14 5.44 9.56
C ALA A 201 14.43 6.87 9.04
N PRO A 202 15.27 7.67 9.74
CA PRO A 202 15.72 8.96 9.23
C PRO A 202 16.73 8.79 8.08
N PRO A 203 16.84 9.77 7.16
CA PRO A 203 16.01 10.98 7.05
C PRO A 203 14.66 10.68 6.38
N SER A 204 13.58 11.40 6.73
CA SER A 204 12.24 11.17 6.17
C SER A 204 12.22 11.05 4.63
N LEU A 205 11.46 10.09 4.10
CA LEU A 205 11.21 9.97 2.66
C LEU A 205 10.28 11.07 2.14
N VAL A 206 9.41 11.62 2.98
CA VAL A 206 8.42 12.64 2.60
C VAL A 206 9.12 13.99 2.49
N ARG A 207 9.57 14.31 1.27
CA ARG A 207 10.24 15.56 0.93
C ARG A 207 10.10 15.87 -0.56
N ARG A 208 10.43 17.10 -0.94
CA ARG A 208 10.63 17.43 -2.36
C ARG A 208 11.98 16.90 -2.82
N TYR A 209 11.98 16.04 -3.83
CA TYR A 209 13.20 15.51 -4.44
C TYR A 209 13.67 16.40 -5.60
N PRO A 210 14.98 16.46 -5.88
CA PRO A 210 15.53 17.15 -7.04
C PRO A 210 14.92 16.65 -8.36
N ALA A 211 14.73 17.55 -9.33
CA ALA A 211 14.06 17.21 -10.59
C ALA A 211 14.72 16.03 -11.35
N ALA A 212 16.06 16.01 -11.40
CA ALA A 212 16.82 14.93 -12.05
C ALA A 212 16.61 13.57 -11.35
N GLU A 213 16.57 13.55 -10.01
CA GLU A 213 16.33 12.32 -9.24
C GLU A 213 14.93 11.77 -9.52
N ARG A 214 13.91 12.65 -9.51
CA ARG A 214 12.52 12.26 -9.84
C ARG A 214 12.41 11.71 -11.25
N ALA A 215 13.01 12.37 -12.23
CA ALA A 215 12.98 11.93 -13.63
C ALA A 215 13.63 10.55 -13.81
N ARG A 216 14.76 10.31 -13.13
CA ARG A 216 15.46 9.02 -13.16
C ARG A 216 14.65 7.90 -12.51
N ILE A 217 14.16 8.11 -11.29
CA ILE A 217 13.43 7.07 -10.53
C ILE A 217 12.08 6.74 -11.16
N ALA A 218 11.39 7.77 -11.67
CA ALA A 218 10.09 7.59 -12.33
C ALA A 218 10.21 7.27 -13.83
N ALA A 219 11.41 7.00 -14.36
CA ALA A 219 11.57 6.57 -15.75
C ALA A 219 10.87 5.21 -16.00
N GLY A 220 10.58 4.89 -17.26
CA GLY A 220 9.88 3.66 -17.63
C GLY A 220 8.35 3.76 -17.63
N THR A 221 7.73 2.63 -17.92
CA THR A 221 6.29 2.38 -17.99
C THR A 221 5.80 1.62 -16.75
N VAL A 222 4.48 1.50 -16.58
CA VAL A 222 3.90 0.70 -15.49
C VAL A 222 4.31 -0.78 -15.60
N ALA A 223 4.42 -1.30 -16.82
CA ALA A 223 4.93 -2.65 -17.07
C ALA A 223 6.41 -2.83 -16.70
N ASP A 224 7.24 -1.79 -16.89
CA ASP A 224 8.65 -1.83 -16.44
C ASP A 224 8.72 -1.86 -14.91
N TRP A 225 7.91 -1.05 -14.22
CA TRP A 225 7.87 -1.02 -12.76
C TRP A 225 7.34 -2.33 -12.17
N SER A 226 6.36 -2.93 -12.83
CA SER A 226 5.87 -4.27 -12.54
C SER A 226 6.98 -5.32 -12.60
N ARG A 227 7.77 -5.33 -13.69
CA ARG A 227 8.92 -6.22 -13.84
C ARG A 227 9.98 -5.97 -12.77
N GLU A 228 10.27 -4.72 -12.45
CA GLU A 228 11.21 -4.38 -11.38
C GLU A 228 10.75 -4.92 -10.01
N SER A 229 9.47 -4.74 -9.67
CA SER A 229 8.89 -5.22 -8.41
C SER A 229 8.89 -6.75 -8.32
N TRP A 230 8.53 -7.43 -9.42
CA TRP A 230 8.68 -8.88 -9.57
C TRP A 230 10.14 -9.34 -9.36
N GLN A 231 11.11 -8.59 -9.91
CA GLN A 231 12.51 -8.93 -9.74
C GLN A 231 12.98 -8.72 -8.29
N VAL A 232 12.49 -7.70 -7.59
CA VAL A 232 12.74 -7.54 -6.15
C VAL A 232 12.13 -8.69 -5.36
N ALA A 233 10.94 -9.17 -5.76
CA ALA A 233 10.30 -10.32 -5.13
C ALA A 233 11.21 -11.56 -5.23
N HIS A 234 11.78 -11.82 -6.40
CA HIS A 234 12.75 -12.89 -6.61
C HIS A 234 14.06 -12.63 -5.83
N ASP A 235 14.82 -11.61 -6.22
CA ASP A 235 16.22 -11.40 -5.84
C ASP A 235 16.40 -11.02 -4.36
N VAL A 236 15.38 -10.45 -3.73
CA VAL A 236 15.46 -9.94 -2.36
C VAL A 236 14.47 -10.65 -1.46
N THR A 237 13.18 -10.63 -1.79
CA THR A 237 12.12 -11.10 -0.88
C THR A 237 12.20 -12.60 -0.64
N TYR A 238 11.99 -13.40 -1.69
CA TYR A 238 12.06 -14.86 -1.59
C TYR A 238 13.47 -15.35 -1.34
N ALA A 239 14.48 -14.81 -2.03
CA ALA A 239 15.88 -15.19 -1.80
C ALA A 239 16.29 -15.00 -0.33
N SER A 240 15.93 -13.89 0.32
CA SER A 240 16.24 -13.68 1.75
C SER A 240 15.43 -14.59 2.67
N ALA A 241 14.18 -14.91 2.30
CA ALA A 241 13.32 -15.80 3.08
C ALA A 241 13.78 -17.27 3.00
N LEU A 242 14.41 -17.68 1.89
CA LEU A 242 14.69 -19.08 1.57
C LEU A 242 16.18 -19.44 1.57
N GLY A 243 17.02 -18.60 2.18
CA GLY A 243 18.43 -18.92 2.40
C GLY A 243 19.36 -18.63 1.21
N GLY A 244 18.97 -17.72 0.31
CA GLY A 244 19.78 -17.19 -0.78
C GLY A 244 19.28 -17.53 -2.19
N ASP A 245 18.34 -18.47 -2.30
CA ASP A 245 17.73 -18.88 -3.57
C ASP A 245 16.21 -18.80 -3.47
N ALA A 246 15.61 -17.92 -4.29
CA ALA A 246 14.16 -17.68 -4.33
C ALA A 246 13.34 -18.92 -4.70
N CYS A 247 13.97 -19.88 -5.39
CA CYS A 247 13.30 -21.06 -5.91
C CYS A 247 13.53 -22.32 -5.07
N SER A 248 14.27 -22.21 -3.96
CA SER A 248 14.45 -23.29 -2.99
C SER A 248 13.13 -23.72 -2.32
N PRO A 249 13.03 -24.96 -1.82
CA PRO A 249 11.84 -25.43 -1.10
C PRO A 249 11.50 -24.55 0.11
N VAL A 250 10.22 -24.25 0.29
CA VAL A 250 9.74 -23.41 1.40
C VAL A 250 9.74 -24.23 2.70
N PRO A 251 10.46 -23.81 3.75
CA PRO A 251 10.41 -24.49 5.05
C PRO A 251 9.03 -24.31 5.70
N PRO A 252 8.66 -25.14 6.70
CA PRO A 252 7.39 -24.98 7.42
C PRO A 252 7.20 -23.60 8.06
N ARG A 253 8.32 -22.93 8.35
CA ARG A 253 8.38 -21.56 8.85
C ARG A 253 9.70 -20.90 8.47
N VAL A 254 9.62 -19.76 7.80
CA VAL A 254 10.74 -18.88 7.50
C VAL A 254 11.11 -18.07 8.74
N LYS A 255 12.40 -17.80 8.94
CA LYS A 255 12.88 -16.90 9.98
C LYS A 255 13.72 -15.79 9.36
N LEU A 256 13.20 -14.57 9.39
CA LEU A 256 13.96 -13.37 9.05
C LEU A 256 14.64 -12.87 10.33
N ASP A 257 15.92 -13.20 10.50
CA ASP A 257 16.70 -12.69 11.64
C ASP A 257 17.01 -11.18 11.51
N GLU A 258 17.51 -10.56 12.57
CA GLU A 258 17.82 -9.11 12.55
C GLU A 258 18.84 -8.73 11.47
N ALA A 259 19.79 -9.62 11.15
CA ALA A 259 20.75 -9.39 10.08
C ALA A 259 20.08 -9.36 8.70
N THR A 260 19.12 -10.26 8.47
CA THR A 260 18.30 -10.29 7.26
C THR A 260 17.38 -9.08 7.19
N ILE A 261 16.70 -8.75 8.28
CA ILE A 261 15.82 -7.57 8.36
C ILE A 261 16.60 -6.29 8.07
N ALA A 262 17.79 -6.12 8.67
CA ALA A 262 18.64 -4.96 8.42
C ALA A 262 19.10 -4.85 6.95
N ARG A 263 19.28 -5.99 6.26
CA ARG A 263 19.65 -6.04 4.84
C ARG A 263 18.49 -5.69 3.91
N ILE A 264 17.27 -6.16 4.19
CA ILE A 264 16.11 -5.98 3.30
C ILE A 264 15.32 -4.69 3.58
N ALA A 265 15.40 -4.11 4.78
CA ALA A 265 14.70 -2.87 5.12
C ALA A 265 15.05 -1.69 4.19
N PRO A 266 16.32 -1.45 3.79
CA PRO A 266 16.65 -0.44 2.79
C PRO A 266 16.00 -0.68 1.42
N VAL A 267 15.75 -1.94 1.03
CA VAL A 267 15.08 -2.27 -0.23
C VAL A 267 13.60 -1.94 -0.14
N SER A 268 12.91 -2.36 0.92
CA SER A 268 11.51 -1.97 1.18
C SER A 268 11.35 -0.44 1.21
N ARG A 269 12.28 0.27 1.85
CA ARG A 269 12.33 1.74 1.87
C ARG A 269 12.45 2.34 0.46
N GLU A 270 13.28 1.72 -0.39
CA GLU A 270 13.48 2.17 -1.76
C GLU A 270 12.23 1.97 -2.62
N GLU A 271 11.54 0.85 -2.46
CA GLU A 271 10.29 0.60 -3.19
C GLU A 271 9.20 1.61 -2.83
N VAL A 272 9.07 1.99 -1.55
CA VAL A 272 8.17 3.09 -1.13
C VAL A 272 8.57 4.42 -1.78
N ARG A 273 9.88 4.72 -1.85
CA ARG A 273 10.39 5.93 -2.54
C ARG A 273 10.03 5.91 -4.03
N LYS A 274 10.24 4.77 -4.70
CA LYS A 274 9.88 4.59 -6.11
C LYS A 274 8.39 4.79 -6.33
N GLY A 275 7.55 4.13 -5.53
CA GLY A 275 6.09 4.23 -5.58
C GLY A 275 5.63 5.68 -5.49
N GLY A 276 6.11 6.44 -4.51
CA GLY A 276 5.72 7.84 -4.35
C GLY A 276 6.15 8.75 -5.50
N LEU A 277 7.37 8.57 -6.04
CA LEU A 277 7.86 9.38 -7.15
C LEU A 277 7.21 9.01 -8.49
N ARG A 278 6.87 7.73 -8.69
CA ARG A 278 6.14 7.24 -9.86
C ARG A 278 4.68 7.65 -9.82
N LEU A 279 4.04 7.61 -8.66
CA LEU A 279 2.70 8.16 -8.44
C LEU A 279 2.68 9.67 -8.75
N ALA A 280 3.68 10.44 -8.30
CA ALA A 280 3.77 11.86 -8.64
C ALA A 280 3.81 12.10 -10.16
N LYS A 281 4.60 11.32 -10.90
CA LYS A 281 4.67 11.38 -12.37
C LYS A 281 3.31 11.09 -13.00
N LEU A 282 2.61 10.04 -12.54
CA LEU A 282 1.31 9.66 -13.09
C LEU A 282 0.24 10.70 -12.77
N LEU A 283 0.19 11.23 -11.55
CA LEU A 283 -0.73 12.30 -11.16
C LEU A 283 -0.48 13.57 -11.98
N ASP A 284 0.77 13.97 -12.17
CA ASP A 284 1.11 15.11 -13.04
C ASP A 284 0.67 14.82 -14.48
N LYS A 285 0.94 13.63 -15.04
CA LYS A 285 0.49 13.25 -16.40
C LYS A 285 -1.05 13.26 -16.53
N ALA A 286 -1.76 12.88 -15.47
CA ALA A 286 -3.20 12.69 -15.50
C ALA A 286 -3.99 13.99 -15.30
N LEU A 287 -3.46 14.93 -14.52
CA LEU A 287 -4.19 16.08 -13.99
C LEU A 287 -3.57 17.45 -14.37
N SER A 288 -2.49 17.47 -15.14
CA SER A 288 -1.82 18.70 -15.60
C SER A 288 -2.60 19.50 -16.64
#